data_AF-A0A6M0A964-F1
#
_entry.id   AF-A0A6M0A964-F1
#
_cell.length_a   1.000
_cell.length_b   1.000
_cell.length_c   1.000
_cell.angle_alpha   90.00
_cell.angle_beta   90.00
_cell.angle_gamma   90.00
#
_symmetry.space_group_name_H-M   'P 1'
#
loop_
_entity.id
_entity.type
_entity.pdbx_description
1 polymer ?
#
loop_
_entity_poly.entity_id
_entity_poly.type
_entity_poly.pdbx_seq_one_letter_code
_entity_poly.pdbx_strand_id
1 'polypeptide(L)'
;MNYWLMKSEPQVYSITDLEKEGKTIWDGVRNYQARNFLREMKEGDLAFFYHSNTKPPGIVGLMEIIKSEVVDPTQFDQTSRYYDPKSSVESPRWHTVVVQFVEVFPHLLELSTL
;
A
#
# COMPACT_ATOMS: atom_id res chain seq x y z
N MET A 1 8.09 -9.36 13.88
CA MET A 1 7.98 -9.36 12.41
C MET A 1 6.65 -9.98 12.06
N ASN A 2 5.76 -9.19 11.48
CA ASN A 2 4.48 -9.63 10.94
C ASN A 2 4.57 -9.70 9.41
N TYR A 3 3.57 -10.33 8.80
CA TYR A 3 3.45 -10.46 7.35
C TYR A 3 2.10 -9.94 6.90
N TRP A 4 2.10 -9.25 5.77
CA TRP A 4 0.93 -8.52 5.28
C TRP A 4 0.67 -8.82 3.80
N LEU A 5 -0.50 -8.40 3.32
CA LEU A 5 -0.83 -8.38 1.90
C LEU A 5 -1.51 -7.06 1.59
N MET A 6 -0.96 -6.32 0.62
CA MET A 6 -1.42 -4.99 0.26
C MET A 6 -1.78 -4.97 -1.23
N LYS A 7 -2.94 -4.40 -1.54
CA LYS A 7 -3.53 -4.46 -2.87
C LYS A 7 -3.33 -3.14 -3.62
N SER A 8 -2.94 -3.23 -4.88
CA SER A 8 -2.95 -2.11 -5.81
C SER A 8 -3.47 -2.57 -7.17
N GLU A 9 -4.11 -1.67 -7.90
CA GLU A 9 -4.48 -1.92 -9.29
C GLU A 9 -3.28 -1.61 -10.19
N PRO A 10 -2.81 -2.54 -11.04
CA PRO A 10 -1.57 -2.35 -11.80
C PRO A 10 -1.61 -1.19 -12.79
N GLN A 11 -2.80 -0.75 -13.21
CA GLN A 11 -2.96 0.42 -14.08
C GLN A 11 -2.86 1.76 -13.32
N VAL A 12 -2.95 1.72 -11.98
CA VAL A 12 -2.79 2.89 -11.11
C VAL A 12 -1.38 2.90 -10.52
N TYR A 13 -0.95 1.78 -9.95
CA TYR A 13 0.38 1.61 -9.38
C TYR A 13 0.77 0.13 -9.35
N SER A 14 1.75 -0.26 -10.17
CA SER A 14 2.23 -1.63 -10.30
C SER A 14 3.48 -1.88 -9.45
N ILE A 15 3.89 -3.15 -9.32
CA ILE A 15 5.15 -3.49 -8.64
C ILE A 15 6.36 -3.00 -9.44
N THR A 16 6.23 -2.89 -10.77
CA THR A 16 7.30 -2.34 -11.62
C THR A 16 7.46 -0.83 -11.47
N ASP A 17 6.41 -0.13 -11.03
CA ASP A 17 6.52 1.29 -10.68
C ASP A 17 7.27 1.42 -9.35
N LEU A 18 6.92 0.60 -8.36
CA LEU A 18 7.64 0.52 -7.09
C LEU A 18 9.11 0.12 -7.26
N GLU A 19 9.41 -0.83 -8.15
CA GLU A 19 10.79 -1.22 -8.50
C GLU A 19 11.60 -0.05 -9.05
N LYS A 20 11.01 0.76 -9.94
CA LYS A 20 11.68 1.94 -10.51
C LYS A 20 11.88 3.07 -9.49
N GLU A 21 10.88 3.30 -8.63
CA GLU A 21 10.93 4.34 -7.59
C GLU A 21 11.79 3.92 -6.39
N GLY A 22 11.96 2.62 -6.18
CA GLY A 22 12.62 2.02 -5.03
C GLY A 22 11.75 2.03 -3.77
N LYS A 23 11.02 3.11 -3.50
CA LYS A 23 10.10 3.22 -2.36
C LYS A 23 8.97 4.21 -2.63
N THR A 24 7.85 4.03 -1.93
CA THR A 24 6.68 4.92 -2.04
C THR A 24 5.89 5.04 -0.74
N ILE A 25 5.07 6.08 -0.63
CA ILE A 25 4.03 6.17 0.40
C ILE A 25 2.84 5.33 -0.08
N TRP A 26 2.31 4.43 0.76
CA TRP A 26 1.15 3.62 0.39
C TRP A 26 -0.18 4.36 0.59
N ASP A 27 -0.37 5.47 -0.10
CA ASP A 27 -1.49 6.37 0.14
C ASP A 27 -2.87 5.82 -0.31
N GLY A 28 -3.92 6.61 -0.07
CA GLY A 28 -5.24 6.38 -0.66
C GLY A 28 -6.11 5.35 0.04
N VAL A 29 -5.64 4.77 1.15
CA VAL A 29 -6.45 3.83 1.95
C VAL A 29 -7.54 4.58 2.72
N ARG A 30 -8.81 4.31 2.38
CA ARG A 30 -10.01 4.95 2.97
C ARG A 30 -10.98 3.95 3.63
N ASN A 31 -10.46 2.79 4.03
CA ASN A 31 -11.18 1.79 4.80
C ASN A 31 -10.64 1.77 6.24
N TYR A 32 -11.52 1.89 7.25
CA TYR A 32 -11.12 1.98 8.65
C TYR A 32 -10.39 0.73 9.17
N GLN A 33 -10.78 -0.46 8.73
CA GLN A 33 -10.13 -1.71 9.12
C GLN A 33 -8.74 -1.81 8.49
N ALA A 34 -8.64 -1.55 7.19
CA ALA A 34 -7.35 -1.51 6.48
C ALA A 34 -6.40 -0.48 7.10
N ARG A 35 -6.90 0.71 7.42
CA ARG A 35 -6.13 1.74 8.15
C ARG A 35 -5.62 1.22 9.49
N ASN A 36 -6.44 0.50 10.26
CA ASN A 36 -6.00 -0.03 11.54
C ASN A 36 -4.87 -1.05 11.36
N PHE A 37 -4.94 -1.91 10.35
CA PHE A 37 -3.81 -2.79 10.00
C PHE A 37 -2.55 -2.01 9.59
N LEU A 38 -2.67 -0.95 8.79
CA LEU A 38 -1.52 -0.09 8.44
C LEU A 38 -0.87 0.55 9.68
N ARG A 39 -1.66 0.88 10.71
CA ARG A 39 -1.15 1.42 11.98
C ARG A 39 -0.46 0.36 12.85
N GLU A 40 -0.73 -0.91 12.62
CA GLU A 40 -0.12 -2.03 13.34
C GLU A 40 1.20 -2.50 12.69
N MET A 41 1.42 -2.15 11.42
CA MET A 41 2.66 -2.43 10.69
C MET A 41 3.86 -1.76 11.34
N LYS A 42 4.99 -2.47 11.37
CA LYS A 42 6.27 -1.98 11.90
C LYS A 42 7.34 -1.98 10.82
N GLU A 43 8.33 -1.11 10.99
CA GLU A 43 9.54 -1.13 10.15
C GLU A 43 10.18 -2.53 10.18
N GLY A 44 10.54 -3.04 9.00
CA GLY A 44 11.03 -4.40 8.80
C GLY A 44 9.95 -5.47 8.55
N ASP A 45 8.67 -5.17 8.76
CA ASP A 45 7.60 -6.08 8.34
C ASP A 45 7.57 -6.24 6.82
N LEU A 46 7.17 -7.42 6.34
CA LEU A 46 7.09 -7.73 4.91
C LEU A 46 5.64 -7.78 4.44
N ALA A 47 5.39 -7.36 3.21
CA ALA A 47 4.08 -7.41 2.58
C ALA A 47 4.15 -7.97 1.16
N PHE A 48 3.22 -8.88 0.85
CA PHE A 48 2.96 -9.24 -0.54
C PHE A 48 2.34 -8.07 -1.29
N PHE A 49 2.87 -7.77 -2.47
CA PHE A 49 2.24 -6.85 -3.42
C PHE A 49 1.23 -7.63 -4.26
N TYR A 50 -0.05 -7.31 -4.09
CA TYR A 50 -1.15 -7.98 -4.78
C TYR A 50 -1.75 -7.08 -5.87
N HIS A 51 -1.77 -7.57 -7.11
CA HIS A 51 -2.48 -6.91 -8.21
C HIS A 51 -3.97 -7.25 -8.16
N SER A 52 -4.78 -6.26 -7.81
CA SER A 52 -6.25 -6.33 -7.81
C SER A 52 -6.86 -5.69 -9.05
N ASN A 53 -8.16 -5.95 -9.29
CA ASN A 53 -8.92 -5.39 -10.42
C ASN A 53 -8.24 -5.55 -11.78
N THR A 54 -7.55 -6.68 -11.97
CA THR A 54 -6.85 -7.04 -13.21
C THR A 54 -7.14 -8.51 -13.55
N LYS A 55 -6.73 -8.94 -14.75
CA LYS A 55 -6.90 -10.31 -15.22
C LYS A 55 -5.56 -10.86 -15.74
N PRO A 56 -5.01 -11.92 -15.14
CA PRO A 56 -5.41 -12.52 -13.85
C PRO A 56 -5.02 -11.66 -12.63
N PRO A 57 -5.81 -11.64 -11.53
CA PRO A 57 -5.40 -11.03 -10.27
C PRO A 57 -4.55 -11.99 -9.43
N GLY A 58 -3.63 -11.46 -8.61
CA GLY A 58 -2.75 -12.31 -7.80
C GLY A 58 -1.58 -11.58 -7.17
N ILE A 59 -0.72 -12.35 -6.49
CA ILE A 59 0.49 -11.84 -5.84
C ILE A 59 1.63 -11.80 -6.86
N VAL A 60 2.28 -10.64 -6.99
CA VAL A 60 3.33 -10.40 -8.01
C VAL A 60 4.72 -10.21 -7.43
N GLY A 61 4.85 -10.05 -6.12
CA GLY A 61 6.14 -9.87 -5.48
C GLY A 61 6.04 -9.42 -4.04
N LEU A 62 7.14 -8.88 -3.54
CA LEU A 62 7.36 -8.58 -2.14
C LEU A 62 7.85 -7.14 -1.95
N MET A 63 7.44 -6.53 -0.85
CA MET A 63 7.91 -5.23 -0.39
C MET A 63 8.09 -5.24 1.13
N GLU A 64 8.88 -4.29 1.63
CA GLU A 64 9.18 -4.11 3.05
C GLU A 64 8.63 -2.78 3.55
N ILE A 65 8.11 -2.75 4.76
CA ILE A 65 7.70 -1.52 5.42
C ILE A 65 8.95 -0.85 5.99
N ILE A 66 9.26 0.35 5.52
CA ILE A 66 10.45 1.11 5.93
C ILE A 66 10.14 2.37 6.74
N LYS A 67 8.85 2.70 6.89
CA LYS A 67 8.39 3.74 7.82
C LYS A 67 6.94 3.47 8.24
N SER A 68 6.70 3.37 9.55
CA SER A 68 5.37 3.23 10.13
C SER A 68 4.76 4.57 10.53
N GLU A 69 3.47 4.55 10.92
CA GLU A 69 2.75 5.72 11.48
C GLU A 69 2.78 6.98 10.60
N VAL A 70 2.70 6.80 9.28
CA VAL A 70 2.73 7.91 8.32
C VAL A 70 1.32 8.49 8.17
N VAL A 71 1.15 9.78 8.44
CA VAL A 71 -0.10 10.47 8.07
C VAL A 71 -0.19 10.54 6.55
N ASP A 72 -1.31 10.04 5.98
CA ASP A 72 -1.50 10.08 4.52
C ASP A 72 -1.68 11.54 4.06
N PRO A 73 -0.73 12.14 3.31
CA PRO A 73 -0.81 13.55 2.94
C PRO A 73 -1.97 13.83 1.96
N THR A 74 -2.41 12.83 1.19
CA THR A 74 -3.46 12.98 0.18
C THR A 74 -4.81 13.33 0.78
N GLN A 75 -5.02 13.06 2.08
CA GLN A 75 -6.26 13.40 2.77
C GLN A 75 -6.48 14.92 2.93
N PHE A 76 -5.42 15.72 2.80
CA PHE A 76 -5.46 17.19 2.94
C PHE A 76 -5.42 17.94 1.60
N ASP A 77 -5.08 17.26 0.51
CA ASP A 77 -4.99 17.86 -0.83
C ASP A 77 -6.36 17.86 -1.50
N GLN A 78 -6.96 19.04 -1.68
CA GLN A 78 -8.28 19.21 -2.31
C GLN A 78 -8.34 18.73 -3.77
N THR A 79 -7.21 18.62 -4.45
CA THR A 79 -7.14 18.11 -5.83
C THR A 79 -7.00 16.59 -5.89
N SER A 80 -6.67 15.95 -4.76
CA SER A 80 -6.55 14.51 -4.68
C SER A 80 -7.91 13.83 -4.71
N ARG A 81 -7.98 12.70 -5.42
CA ARG A 81 -9.13 11.78 -5.38
C ARG A 81 -9.40 11.22 -3.97
N TYR A 82 -8.44 11.34 -3.06
CA TYR A 82 -8.51 10.81 -1.69
C TYR A 82 -8.65 11.91 -0.62
N TYR A 83 -8.94 13.15 -1.02
CA TYR A 83 -9.26 14.24 -0.11
C TYR A 83 -10.36 13.85 0.90
N ASP A 84 -10.17 14.18 2.18
CA ASP A 84 -11.20 14.02 3.20
C ASP A 84 -11.45 15.38 3.89
N PRO A 85 -12.54 16.10 3.55
CA PRO A 85 -12.83 17.41 4.12
C PRO A 85 -13.10 17.38 5.64
N LYS A 86 -13.27 16.19 6.23
CA LYS A 86 -13.48 16.02 7.66
C LYS A 86 -12.20 15.65 8.42
N SER A 87 -11.09 15.45 7.71
CA SER A 87 -9.77 15.23 8.31
C SER A 87 -9.02 16.56 8.44
N SER A 88 -8.34 16.77 9.57
CA SER A 88 -7.51 17.97 9.79
C SER A 88 -6.09 17.57 10.16
N VAL A 89 -5.15 18.51 10.05
CA VAL A 89 -3.74 18.28 10.38
C VAL A 89 -3.57 17.96 11.87
N GLU A 90 -4.42 18.52 12.73
CA GLU A 90 -4.42 18.29 14.18
C GLU A 90 -5.02 16.94 14.57
N SER A 91 -5.92 16.39 13.73
CA SER A 91 -6.59 15.11 13.98
C SER A 91 -6.72 14.28 12.68
N PRO A 92 -5.59 13.80 12.12
CA PRO A 92 -5.58 13.04 10.88
C PRO A 92 -6.34 11.72 11.02
N ARG A 93 -7.30 11.51 10.13
CA ARG A 93 -8.12 10.28 10.10
C ARG A 93 -7.41 9.12 9.44
N TRP A 94 -6.58 9.39 8.43
CA TRP A 94 -5.97 8.38 7.57
C TRP A 94 -4.46 8.30 7.80
N HIS A 95 -4.02 7.08 8.03
CA HIS A 95 -2.64 6.73 8.31
C HIS A 95 -2.25 5.58 7.39
N THR A 96 -0.98 5.57 7.03
CA THR A 96 -0.37 4.63 6.11
C THR A 96 1.10 4.39 6.51
N VAL A 97 1.86 3.79 5.61
CA VAL A 97 3.27 3.43 5.73
C VAL A 97 4.04 3.86 4.49
N VAL A 98 5.37 3.93 4.60
CA VAL A 98 6.26 3.92 3.42
C VAL A 98 6.72 2.49 3.21
N VAL A 99 6.64 2.02 1.97
CA VAL A 99 7.12 0.71 1.55
C VAL A 99 8.29 0.83 0.58
N GLN A 100 9.20 -0.14 0.62
CA GLN A 100 10.33 -0.28 -0.28
C GLN A 100 10.20 -1.57 -1.09
N PHE A 101 10.55 -1.50 -2.36
CA PHE A 101 10.69 -2.67 -3.23
C PHE A 101 11.65 -3.71 -2.65
N VAL A 102 11.27 -4.99 -2.68
CA VAL A 102 12.18 -6.11 -2.34
C VAL A 102 12.43 -6.97 -3.57
N GLU A 103 11.39 -7.55 -4.17
CA GLU A 103 11.52 -8.36 -5.37
C GLU A 103 10.22 -8.48 -6.18
N VAL A 104 10.37 -8.72 -7.48
CA VAL A 104 9.29 -9.23 -8.35
C VAL A 104 9.41 -10.75 -8.43
N PHE A 105 8.30 -11.46 -8.24
CA PHE A 105 8.31 -12.92 -8.37
C PHE A 105 8.45 -13.35 -9.83
N PRO A 106 9.16 -14.47 -10.11
CA PRO A 106 9.34 -14.96 -11.47
C PRO A 106 8.02 -15.40 -12.12
N HIS A 107 7.03 -15.76 -11.30
CA HIS A 107 5.69 -16.12 -11.75
C HIS A 107 4.65 -15.46 -10.85
N LEU A 108 3.59 -14.95 -11.47
CA LEU A 108 2.39 -14.51 -10.77
C LEU A 108 1.79 -15.69 -9.99
N LEU A 109 1.51 -15.47 -8.71
CA LEU A 109 0.69 -16.40 -7.92
C LEU A 109 -0.78 -15.98 -8.08
N GLU A 110 -1.46 -16.57 -9.08
CA GLU A 110 -2.84 -16.25 -9.41
C GLU A 110 -3.78 -16.52 -8.23
N LEU A 111 -4.79 -15.67 -8.04
CA LEU A 111 -5.82 -15.85 -7.01
C LEU A 111 -6.51 -17.23 -7.08
N SER A 112 -6.64 -17.80 -8.28
CA SER A 112 -7.22 -19.13 -8.50
C SER A 112 -6.39 -20.28 -7.89
N THR A 113 -5.14 -20.00 -7.49
CA THR A 113 -4.18 -20.97 -6.96
C THR A 113 -3.87 -20.78 -5.48
N LEU A 114 -4.44 -19.74 -4.85
CA LEU A 114 -4.29 -19.39 -3.44
C LEU A 114 -5.41 -19.98 -2.59
#